data_AF-A0A9P7G500-F1
#
_entry.id   AF-A0A9P7G500-F1
#
_cell.length_a   1.000
_cell.length_b   1.000
_cell.length_c   1.000
_cell.angle_alpha   90.00
_cell.angle_beta   90.00
_cell.angle_gamma   90.00
#
_symmetry.space_group_name_H-M   'P 1'
#
loop_
_entity.id
_entity.type
_entity.pdbx_description
1 polymer ?
#
loop_
_entity_poly.entity_id
_entity_poly.type
_entity_poly.pdbx_seq_one_letter_code
_entity_poly.pdbx_strand_id
1 'polypeptide(L)'
;MGWVRTLALLRYGKVFQRHRRMMQQYLNANKCLSYQPAQAREVRVLLQHLLKAPAERDAHLGRFSTAVIMELTYGHRVKSDDDPYLKYTKEVNKVMHNSGSPGSTPVDLVPFCTYYRTKLRR
;
A
#
# COMPACT_ATOMS: atom_id res chain seq x y z
N MET A 1 7.98 -10.38 -10.01
CA MET A 1 7.22 -9.44 -9.18
C MET A 1 7.29 -8.06 -9.82
N GLY A 2 6.22 -7.60 -10.49
CA GLY A 2 6.19 -6.29 -11.20
C GLY A 2 6.33 -5.05 -10.31
N TRP A 3 6.47 -5.25 -9.00
CA TRP A 3 6.61 -4.26 -7.93
C TRP A 3 7.89 -3.42 -7.99
N VAL A 4 8.89 -3.80 -8.80
CA VAL A 4 10.17 -3.05 -8.96
C VAL A 4 9.95 -1.62 -9.45
N ARG A 5 8.81 -1.33 -10.08
CA ARG A 5 8.45 0.02 -10.58
C ARG A 5 7.64 0.86 -9.59
N THR A 6 7.30 0.33 -8.42
CA THR A 6 6.60 1.08 -7.37
C THR A 6 7.57 2.09 -6.75
N LEU A 7 7.12 3.31 -6.43
CA LEU A 7 7.97 4.37 -5.88
C LEU A 7 8.79 3.89 -4.66
N ALA A 8 8.20 3.06 -3.80
CA ALA A 8 8.83 2.52 -2.60
C ALA A 8 10.04 1.60 -2.86
N LEU A 9 10.11 0.97 -4.04
CA LEU A 9 11.17 0.03 -4.42
C LEU A 9 12.05 0.57 -5.55
N LEU A 10 11.80 1.81 -5.99
CA LEU A 10 12.51 2.39 -7.11
C LEU A 10 13.89 2.88 -6.67
N ARG A 11 14.94 2.50 -7.41
CA ARG A 11 16.28 3.03 -7.18
C ARG A 11 16.29 4.54 -7.43
N TYR A 12 17.04 5.27 -6.61
CA TYR A 12 17.19 6.72 -6.76
C TYR A 12 17.66 7.08 -8.18
N GLY A 13 17.01 8.05 -8.81
CA GLY A 13 17.29 8.47 -10.19
C GLY A 13 16.18 9.37 -10.77
N LYS A 14 16.30 9.74 -12.05
CA LYS A 14 15.35 10.64 -12.74
C LYS A 14 13.90 10.12 -12.71
N VAL A 15 13.72 8.80 -12.80
CA VAL A 15 12.40 8.16 -12.74
C VAL A 15 11.80 8.24 -11.33
N PHE A 16 12.60 8.01 -10.29
CA PHE A 16 12.19 8.18 -8.89
C PHE A 16 11.78 9.62 -8.60
N GLN A 17 12.61 10.59 -9.00
CA GLN A 17 12.31 12.01 -8.82
C GLN A 17 11.00 12.40 -9.51
N ARG A 18 10.74 11.89 -10.73
CA ARG A 18 9.49 12.14 -11.45
C ARG A 18 8.28 11.57 -10.71
N HIS A 19 8.33 10.31 -10.28
CA HIS A 19 7.24 9.68 -9.51
C HIS A 19 7.01 10.41 -8.17
N ARG A 20 8.09 10.78 -7.47
CA ARG A 20 8.00 11.54 -6.21
C ARG A 20 7.34 12.89 -6.41
N ARG A 21 7.72 13.65 -7.46
CA ARG A 21 7.08 14.94 -7.77
C ARG A 21 5.59 14.78 -8.03
N MET A 22 5.20 13.78 -8.82
CA MET A 22 3.77 13.50 -9.07
C MET A 22 3.02 13.20 -7.77
N MET A 23 3.54 12.30 -6.91
CA MET A 23 2.87 11.99 -5.64
C MET A 23 2.83 13.20 -4.69
N GLN A 24 3.90 13.99 -4.60
CA GLN A 24 3.94 15.18 -3.76
C GLN A 24 2.90 16.24 -4.16
N GLN A 25 2.45 16.29 -5.42
CA GLN A 25 1.38 17.22 -5.81
C GLN A 25 0.05 16.91 -5.12
N TYR A 26 -0.22 15.63 -4.85
CA TYR A 26 -1.44 15.18 -4.18
C TYR A 26 -1.25 15.03 -2.67
N LEU A 27 -0.05 14.69 -2.21
CA LEU A 27 0.27 14.46 -0.79
C LEU A 27 0.98 15.64 -0.12
N ASN A 28 0.83 16.86 -0.64
CA ASN A 28 1.37 18.05 0.04
C ASN A 28 0.50 18.44 1.26
N ALA A 29 1.10 19.18 2.19
CA ALA A 29 0.43 19.57 3.44
C ALA A 29 -0.92 20.29 3.20
N ASN A 30 -0.99 21.15 2.19
CA ASN A 30 -2.20 21.91 1.87
C ASN A 30 -3.32 21.01 1.32
N LYS A 31 -2.99 20.00 0.50
CA LYS A 31 -3.94 19.03 -0.03
C LYS A 31 -4.36 18.01 1.03
N CYS A 32 -3.48 17.65 1.95
CA CYS A 32 -3.81 16.81 3.10
C CYS A 32 -4.95 17.39 3.95
N LEU A 33 -5.06 18.72 4.07
CA LEU A 33 -6.18 19.36 4.76
C LEU A 33 -7.54 19.02 4.12
N SER A 34 -7.58 18.91 2.79
CA SER A 34 -8.82 18.52 2.08
C SER A 34 -9.23 17.06 2.34
N TYR A 35 -8.33 16.23 2.85
CA TYR A 35 -8.56 14.82 3.15
C TYR A 35 -9.02 14.56 4.60
N GLN A 36 -8.86 15.53 5.49
CA GLN A 36 -9.33 15.42 6.88
C GLN A 36 -10.80 14.99 7.04
N PRO A 37 -11.78 15.53 6.30
CA PRO A 37 -13.17 15.09 6.45
C PRO A 37 -13.37 13.61 6.09
N ALA A 38 -12.67 13.13 5.05
CA ALA A 38 -12.70 11.72 4.67
C ALA A 38 -12.08 10.84 5.77
N GLN A 39 -10.89 11.21 6.26
CA GLN A 39 -10.22 10.50 7.35
C GLN A 39 -11.06 10.49 8.63
N ALA A 40 -11.64 11.62 9.04
CA ALA A 40 -12.47 11.71 10.23
C ALA A 40 -13.70 10.79 10.16
N ARG A 41 -14.29 10.65 8.96
CA ARG A 41 -15.40 9.73 8.74
C ARG A 41 -14.96 8.28 8.91
N GLU A 42 -13.86 7.87 8.28
CA GLU A 42 -13.35 6.50 8.38
C GLU A 42 -12.83 6.18 9.79
N VAL A 43 -12.30 7.18 10.53
CA VAL A 43 -11.93 7.05 11.94
C VAL A 43 -13.14 6.73 12.80
N ARG A 44 -14.31 7.35 12.56
CA ARG A 44 -15.54 7.03 13.30
C ARG A 44 -15.93 5.57 13.11
N VAL A 45 -15.81 5.04 11.88
CA VAL A 45 -16.10 3.63 11.60
C VAL A 45 -15.07 2.72 12.28
N LEU A 46 -13.79 3.08 12.24
CA LEU A 46 -12.72 2.37 12.96
C LEU A 46 -13.01 2.29 14.46
N LEU A 47 -13.40 3.41 15.10
CA LEU A 47 -13.73 3.45 16.52
C LEU A 47 -14.95 2.59 16.84
N GLN A 48 -15.99 2.62 16.00
CA GLN A 48 -17.16 1.74 16.17
C GLN A 48 -16.79 0.25 16.09
N HIS A 49 -15.89 -0.11 15.18
CA HIS A 49 -15.43 -1.48 15.05
C HIS A 49 -14.56 -1.90 16.24
N LEU A 50 -13.65 -1.05 16.69
CA LEU A 50 -12.83 -1.27 17.88
C LEU A 50 -13.65 -1.43 19.16
N LEU A 51 -14.75 -0.70 19.30
CA LEU A 51 -15.68 -0.85 20.43
C LEU A 51 -16.43 -2.19 20.41
N LYS A 52 -16.72 -2.74 19.23
CA LYS A 52 -17.41 -4.03 19.07
C LYS A 52 -16.47 -5.21 19.23
N ALA A 53 -15.27 -5.14 18.64
CA ALA A 53 -14.32 -6.24 18.57
C ALA A 53 -12.87 -5.73 18.80
N PRO A 54 -12.50 -5.42 20.05
CA PRO A 54 -11.17 -4.90 20.37
C PRO A 54 -10.04 -5.92 20.16
N ALA A 55 -10.35 -7.21 19.95
CA ALA A 55 -9.36 -8.23 19.62
C ALA A 55 -8.88 -8.14 18.17
N GLU A 56 -9.67 -7.55 17.27
CA GLU A 56 -9.41 -7.51 15.82
C GLU A 56 -8.81 -6.17 15.35
N ARG A 57 -7.99 -5.54 16.21
CA ARG A 57 -7.44 -4.19 15.99
C ARG A 57 -6.71 -4.07 14.66
N ASP A 58 -5.86 -5.03 14.35
CA ASP A 58 -5.04 -5.02 13.13
C ASP A 58 -5.90 -5.11 11.86
N ALA A 59 -6.97 -5.92 11.90
CA ALA A 59 -7.91 -6.04 10.80
C ALA A 59 -8.67 -4.72 10.59
N HIS A 60 -9.10 -4.07 11.67
CA HIS A 60 -9.78 -2.79 11.61
C HIS A 60 -8.86 -1.66 11.13
N LEU A 61 -7.60 -1.62 11.56
CA LEU A 61 -6.59 -0.68 11.08
C LEU A 61 -6.27 -0.88 9.59
N GLY A 62 -6.13 -2.14 9.16
CA GLY A 62 -5.94 -2.49 7.75
C GLY A 62 -7.12 -2.04 6.87
N ARG A 63 -8.35 -2.22 7.37
CA ARG A 63 -9.57 -1.73 6.72
C ARG A 63 -9.60 -0.21 6.64
N PHE A 64 -9.32 0.49 7.73
CA PHE A 64 -9.25 1.95 7.77
C PHE A 64 -8.25 2.49 6.74
N SER A 65 -7.03 1.96 6.73
CA SER A 65 -6.00 2.35 5.77
C SER A 65 -6.45 2.10 4.33
N THR A 66 -7.04 0.94 4.06
CA THR A 66 -7.57 0.62 2.72
C THR A 66 -8.67 1.58 2.29
N ALA A 67 -9.64 1.85 3.17
CA ALA A 67 -10.78 2.73 2.86
C ALA A 67 -10.30 4.16 2.53
N VAL A 68 -9.39 4.69 3.35
CA VAL A 68 -8.80 6.02 3.14
C VAL A 68 -8.01 6.05 1.82
N ILE A 69 -7.17 5.05 1.54
CA ILE A 69 -6.39 5.01 0.30
C ILE A 69 -7.30 4.92 -0.92
N MET A 70 -8.33 4.06 -0.90
CA MET A 70 -9.25 3.87 -2.03
C MET A 70 -10.07 5.14 -2.32
N GLU A 71 -10.51 5.84 -1.28
CA GLU A 71 -11.22 7.11 -1.44
C GLU A 71 -10.30 8.19 -2.01
N LEU A 72 -9.05 8.27 -1.53
CA LEU A 72 -8.08 9.27 -1.97
C LEU A 72 -7.58 9.05 -3.40
N THR A 73 -7.36 7.80 -3.78
CA THR A 73 -6.69 7.46 -5.04
C THR A 73 -7.68 7.16 -6.17
N TYR A 74 -8.82 6.54 -5.86
CA TYR A 74 -9.82 6.14 -6.85
C TYR A 74 -11.17 6.85 -6.67
N GLY A 75 -11.35 7.65 -5.62
CA GLY A 75 -12.66 8.20 -5.27
C GLY A 75 -13.66 7.13 -4.83
N HIS A 76 -13.20 5.90 -4.59
CA HIS A 76 -14.07 4.77 -4.27
C HIS A 76 -14.28 4.68 -2.77
N ARG A 77 -15.55 4.73 -2.36
CA ARG A 77 -15.92 4.64 -0.95
C ARG A 77 -16.24 3.20 -0.59
N VAL A 78 -15.44 2.64 0.31
CA VAL A 78 -15.66 1.31 0.89
C VAL A 78 -16.88 1.38 1.83
N LYS A 79 -17.98 0.74 1.44
CA LYS A 79 -19.24 0.72 2.23
C LYS A 79 -19.43 -0.55 3.03
N SER A 80 -18.78 -1.64 2.63
CA SER A 80 -18.94 -2.96 3.22
C SER A 80 -17.58 -3.61 3.46
N ASP A 81 -17.52 -4.51 4.43
CA ASP A 81 -16.33 -5.29 4.77
C ASP A 81 -16.02 -6.36 3.72
N ASP A 82 -16.99 -6.65 2.85
CA ASP A 82 -16.88 -7.57 1.71
C ASP A 82 -16.40 -6.92 0.41
N ASP A 83 -16.04 -5.64 0.45
CA ASP A 83 -15.55 -4.94 -0.74
C ASP A 83 -14.33 -5.68 -1.34
N PRO A 84 -14.34 -6.01 -2.65
CA PRO A 84 -13.21 -6.68 -3.30
C PRO A 84 -11.88 -5.97 -3.07
N TYR A 85 -11.87 -4.64 -2.93
CA TYR A 85 -10.67 -3.87 -2.66
C TYR A 85 -10.03 -4.21 -1.30
N LEU A 86 -10.83 -4.55 -0.28
CA LEU A 86 -10.32 -5.02 1.01
C LEU A 86 -9.65 -6.38 0.90
N LYS A 87 -10.16 -7.28 0.04
CA LYS A 87 -9.51 -8.58 -0.22
C LYS A 87 -8.18 -8.38 -0.92
N TYR A 88 -8.14 -7.53 -1.95
CA TYR A 88 -6.90 -7.23 -2.67
C TYR A 88 -5.85 -6.59 -1.76
N THR A 89 -6.20 -5.63 -0.91
CA THR A 89 -5.22 -5.02 -0.01
C THR A 89 -4.73 -5.98 1.07
N LYS A 90 -5.57 -6.90 1.55
CA LYS A 90 -5.12 -7.98 2.45
C LYS A 90 -4.10 -8.89 1.78
N GLU A 91 -4.37 -9.34 0.56
CA GLU A 91 -3.43 -10.15 -0.23
C GLU A 91 -2.12 -9.40 -0.51
N VAL A 92 -2.20 -8.13 -0.90
CA VAL A 92 -1.02 -7.28 -1.12
C VAL A 92 -0.22 -7.12 0.16
N ASN A 93 -0.85 -6.85 1.30
CA ASN A 93 -0.16 -6.73 2.59
C ASN A 93 0.52 -8.04 2.98
N LYS A 94 -0.15 -9.18 2.78
CA LYS A 94 0.44 -10.51 3.04
C LYS A 94 1.66 -10.76 2.18
N VAL A 95 1.59 -10.43 0.89
CA VAL A 95 2.74 -10.54 -0.02
C VAL A 95 3.86 -9.59 0.39
N MET A 96 3.55 -8.34 0.73
CA MET A 96 4.55 -7.35 1.15
C MET A 96 5.26 -7.76 2.45
N HIS A 97 4.52 -8.25 3.44
CA HIS A 97 5.08 -8.71 4.71
C HIS A 97 5.99 -9.95 4.51
N ASN A 98 5.59 -10.86 3.61
CA ASN A 98 6.35 -12.08 3.33
C ASN A 98 7.51 -11.88 2.32
N SER A 99 7.58 -10.72 1.65
CA SER A 99 8.60 -10.47 0.61
C SER A 99 9.97 -10.06 1.17
N GLY A 100 10.11 -9.89 2.48
CA GLY A 100 11.35 -9.45 3.12
C GLY A 100 11.66 -7.97 2.89
N SER A 101 12.64 -7.44 3.64
CA SER A 101 13.09 -6.06 3.46
C SER A 101 13.68 -5.87 2.06
N PRO A 102 13.37 -4.79 1.34
CA PRO A 102 14.05 -4.45 0.10
C PRO A 102 15.57 -4.38 0.38
N GLY A 103 16.37 -5.22 -0.27
CA GLY A 103 17.82 -5.31 -0.02
C GLY A 103 18.28 -6.42 0.92
N SER A 104 17.39 -7.18 1.58
CA SER A 104 17.75 -8.34 2.40
C SER A 104 17.38 -9.68 1.76
N THR A 105 16.90 -9.68 0.51
CA THR A 105 16.66 -10.93 -0.21
C THR A 105 17.97 -11.45 -0.81
N PRO A 106 18.24 -12.77 -0.81
CA PRO A 106 19.47 -13.33 -1.38
C PRO A 106 19.66 -13.02 -2.87
N VAL A 107 18.59 -12.60 -3.56
CA VAL A 107 18.60 -12.14 -4.96
C VAL A 107 19.17 -10.72 -5.10
N ASP A 108 19.03 -9.86 -4.08
CA ASP A 108 19.62 -8.51 -4.05
C ASP A 108 21.13 -8.56 -3.71
N LEU A 109 21.56 -9.55 -2.93
CA LEU A 109 22.97 -9.73 -2.50
C LEU A 109 23.84 -10.41 -3.57
N VAL A 110 23.26 -11.27 -4.41
CA VAL A 110 24.01 -12.04 -5.42
C VAL A 110 23.40 -11.82 -6.80
N PRO A 111 23.84 -10.78 -7.55
CA PRO A 111 23.27 -10.43 -8.85
C PRO A 111 23.39 -11.53 -9.92
N PHE A 112 24.26 -12.53 -9.72
CA PHE A 112 24.41 -13.70 -10.59
C PHE A 112 23.16 -14.61 -10.61
N CYS A 113 22.40 -14.66 -9.52
CA CYS A 113 21.19 -15.49 -9.42
C CYS A 113 20.02 -14.95 -10.27
N THR A 114 20.08 -13.70 -10.72
CA THR A 114 19.08 -13.15 -11.63
C THR A 114 19.20 -13.71 -13.05
N TYR A 115 20.41 -14.15 -13.46
CA TYR A 115 20.68 -14.63 -14.82
C TYR A 115 20.09 -16.01 -15.08
N TYR A 116 20.12 -16.93 -14.10
CA TYR A 116 19.59 -18.29 -14.29
C TYR A 116 18.05 -18.32 -14.33
N ARG A 117 17.37 -17.41 -13.59
CA ARG A 117 15.90 -17.37 -13.55
C ARG A 117 15.27 -16.94 -14.88
N THR A 118 16.01 -16.23 -15.72
CA THR A 118 15.57 -15.87 -17.09
C THR A 118 15.72 -16.99 -18.11
N LYS A 119 16.55 -18.01 -17.85
CA LYS A 119 16.75 -19.13 -18.78
C LYS A 119 15.80 -20.30 -18.58
N LEU A 120 15.23 -20.48 -17.38
CA LEU A 120 14.32 -21.59 -17.07
C LEU A 120 12.83 -21.32 -17.41
N ARG A 121 12.53 -20.18 -18.05
CA ARG A 121 11.18 -19.77 -18.45
C ARG A 121 11.07 -19.53 -19.97
N ARG A 122 11.89 -20.23 -20.74
CA ARG A 122 11.70 -20.46 -22.17
C ARG A 122 11.49 -21.95 -22.39
#